data_AF-A0A1J3JUS3-F1
#
_entry.id   AF-A0A1J3JUS3-F1
#
_cell.length_a   1.000
_cell.length_b   1.000
_cell.length_c   1.000
_cell.angle_alpha   90.00
_cell.angle_beta   90.00
_cell.angle_gamma   90.00
#
_symmetry.space_group_name_H-M   'P 1'
#
loop_
_entity.id
_entity.type
_entity.pdbx_description
1 polymer ?
#
loop_
_entity_poly.entity_id
_entity_poly.type
_entity_poly.pdbx_seq_one_letter_code
_entity_poly.pdbx_strand_id
1 'polypeptide(L)'
;VMSSYTTYTKFKEQTLLETVTSKAKQNDAQSVLDVIDKFAWDGTWFMNVGDVKGKILDDAIRARQPKLVLELGAYCGYSATRIA
;
A
#
# COMPACT_ATOMS: atom_id res chain seq x y z
N VAL A 1 -28.59 -22.98 -17.16
CA VAL A 1 -28.94 -21.57 -16.85
C VAL A 1 -28.44 -21.30 -15.44
N MET A 2 -27.18 -20.88 -15.30
CA MET A 2 -26.52 -20.75 -13.99
C MET A 2 -26.28 -19.27 -13.68
N SER A 3 -26.93 -18.84 -12.60
CA SER A 3 -26.57 -17.76 -11.69
C SER A 3 -26.32 -16.37 -12.28
N SER A 4 -27.34 -15.52 -12.15
CA SER A 4 -27.21 -14.06 -12.06
C SER A 4 -26.27 -13.69 -10.90
N TYR A 5 -24.98 -13.58 -11.18
CA TYR A 5 -24.00 -13.05 -10.24
C TYR A 5 -24.23 -11.55 -10.08
N THR A 6 -24.64 -11.17 -8.87
CA THR A 6 -24.56 -9.81 -8.33
C THR A 6 -23.24 -9.15 -8.73
N THR A 7 -23.28 -8.11 -9.56
CA THR A 7 -22.14 -7.22 -9.78
C THR A 7 -21.90 -6.42 -8.50
N TYR A 8 -21.13 -7.00 -7.58
CA TYR A 8 -20.62 -6.25 -6.43
C TYR A 8 -19.66 -5.17 -6.95
N THR A 9 -19.93 -3.91 -6.59
CA THR A 9 -18.98 -2.80 -6.82
C THR A 9 -17.66 -3.15 -6.13
N LYS A 10 -16.60 -3.29 -6.91
CA LYS A 10 -15.27 -3.62 -6.41
C LYS A 10 -14.70 -2.43 -5.63
N PHE A 11 -14.23 -2.67 -4.41
CA PHE A 11 -13.59 -1.64 -3.61
C PHE A 11 -12.23 -1.27 -4.20
N LYS A 12 -11.84 0.01 -4.13
CA LYS A 12 -10.56 0.48 -4.67
C LYS A 12 -9.37 -0.25 -4.02
N GLU A 13 -9.49 -0.64 -2.75
CA GLU A 13 -8.50 -1.40 -1.99
C GLU A 13 -8.27 -2.80 -2.59
N GLN A 14 -9.33 -3.45 -3.08
CA GLN A 14 -9.21 -4.74 -3.76
C GLN A 14 -8.51 -4.58 -5.12
N THR A 15 -8.85 -3.54 -5.87
CA THR A 15 -8.16 -3.23 -7.14
C THR A 15 -6.69 -2.90 -6.92
N LEU A 16 -6.36 -2.20 -5.84
CA LEU A 16 -4.97 -1.94 -5.46
C LEU A 16 -4.23 -3.25 -5.16
N LEU A 17 -4.80 -4.13 -4.35
CA LEU A 17 -4.18 -5.41 -3.98
C LEU A 17 -3.87 -6.26 -5.23
N GLU A 18 -4.81 -6.37 -6.15
CA GLU A 18 -4.59 -7.09 -7.41
C GLU A 18 -3.53 -6.43 -8.29
N THR A 19 -3.51 -5.10 -8.33
CA THR A 19 -2.50 -4.35 -9.09
C THR A 19 -1.10 -4.58 -8.51
N VAL A 20 -0.95 -4.55 -7.18
CA VAL A 20 0.31 -4.86 -6.51
C VAL A 20 0.71 -6.30 -6.76
N THR A 21 -0.20 -7.25 -6.57
CA THR A 21 0.07 -8.69 -6.74
C THR A 21 0.51 -9.03 -8.17
N SER A 22 -0.02 -8.32 -9.17
CA SER A 22 0.32 -8.55 -10.58
C SER A 22 1.56 -7.82 -11.07
N LYS A 23 1.94 -6.68 -10.47
CA LYS A 23 3.00 -5.79 -11.00
C LYS A 23 4.22 -5.65 -10.10
N ALA A 24 4.07 -5.82 -8.79
CA ALA A 24 5.20 -5.71 -7.87
C ALA A 24 6.09 -6.96 -7.96
N LYS A 25 7.39 -6.78 -7.74
CA LYS A 25 8.34 -7.88 -7.69
C LYS A 25 8.20 -8.61 -6.36
N GLN A 26 8.17 -9.94 -6.41
CA GLN A 26 8.15 -10.77 -5.20
C GLN A 26 9.41 -10.52 -4.36
N ASN A 27 9.25 -10.42 -3.04
CA ASN A 27 10.31 -10.13 -2.06
C ASN A 27 10.99 -8.77 -2.23
N ASP A 28 10.32 -7.79 -2.82
CA ASP A 28 10.82 -6.42 -2.99
C ASP A 28 9.80 -5.41 -2.45
N ALA A 29 10.01 -4.94 -1.22
CA ALA A 29 9.13 -3.97 -0.56
C ALA A 29 9.09 -2.62 -1.30
N GLN A 30 10.21 -2.18 -1.88
CA GLN A 30 10.25 -0.93 -2.63
C GLN A 30 9.39 -1.04 -3.90
N SER A 31 9.47 -2.16 -4.61
CA SER A 31 8.60 -2.41 -5.77
C SER A 31 7.12 -2.41 -5.41
N VAL A 32 6.74 -2.86 -4.21
CA VAL A 32 5.35 -2.77 -3.73
C VAL A 32 4.94 -1.32 -3.51
N LEU A 33 5.76 -0.53 -2.81
CA LEU A 33 5.50 0.89 -2.56
C LEU A 33 5.38 1.68 -3.87
N ASP A 34 6.28 1.45 -4.82
CA ASP A 34 6.29 2.12 -6.12
C ASP A 34 5.00 1.86 -6.91
N VAL A 35 4.49 0.62 -6.88
CA VAL A 35 3.22 0.28 -7.54
C VAL A 35 2.04 0.95 -6.84
N ILE A 36 2.02 0.99 -5.51
CA ILE A 36 0.94 1.66 -4.75
C ILE A 36 0.95 3.17 -5.02
N ASP A 37 2.12 3.81 -4.96
CA ASP A 37 2.26 5.25 -5.20
C ASP A 37 1.86 5.58 -6.63
N LYS A 38 2.33 4.81 -7.63
CA LYS A 38 1.90 5.00 -9.01
C LYS A 38 0.39 4.86 -9.17
N PHE A 39 -0.22 3.83 -8.58
CA PHE A 39 -1.66 3.62 -8.65
C PHE A 39 -2.45 4.81 -8.06
N ALA A 40 -1.94 5.38 -6.96
CA ALA A 40 -2.56 6.53 -6.32
C ALA A 40 -2.41 7.81 -7.15
N TRP A 41 -1.22 8.05 -7.72
CA TRP A 41 -0.94 9.20 -8.58
C TRP A 41 -1.67 9.15 -9.93
N ASP A 42 -1.93 7.96 -10.47
CA ASP A 42 -2.63 7.76 -11.75
C ASP A 42 -4.16 8.03 -11.68
N GLY A 43 -4.67 8.56 -10.55
CA GLY A 43 -6.02 9.13 -10.47
C GLY A 43 -6.96 8.46 -9.47
N THR A 44 -6.52 7.44 -8.72
CA THR A 44 -7.31 6.87 -7.63
C THR A 44 -6.78 7.38 -6.29
N TRP A 45 -7.51 8.26 -5.61
CA TRP A 45 -7.02 8.79 -4.33
C TRP A 45 -7.04 7.75 -3.20
N PHE A 46 -5.95 7.66 -2.44
CA PHE A 46 -5.82 6.82 -1.24
C PHE A 46 -5.37 7.64 -0.03
N MET A 47 -5.72 7.16 1.17
CA MET A 47 -5.34 7.77 2.46
C MET A 47 -3.93 7.38 2.92
N ASN A 48 -3.12 6.80 2.04
CA ASN A 48 -1.78 6.34 2.35
C ASN A 48 -0.90 7.51 2.79
N VAL A 49 0.17 7.23 3.53
CA VAL A 49 1.19 8.23 3.86
C VAL A 49 1.75 8.85 2.57
N GLY A 50 1.95 8.04 1.53
CA GLY A 50 2.51 8.46 0.25
C GLY A 50 4.01 8.70 0.31
N ASP A 51 4.64 8.78 -0.86
CA ASP A 51 6.09 8.83 -1.04
C ASP A 51 6.75 10.04 -0.37
N VAL A 52 6.11 11.21 -0.41
CA VAL A 52 6.65 12.47 0.15
C VAL A 52 6.74 12.41 1.67
N LYS A 53 5.63 12.12 2.36
CA LYS A 53 5.63 11.99 3.83
C LYS A 53 6.32 10.71 4.27
N GLY A 54 6.33 9.69 3.42
CA GLY A 54 7.00 8.43 3.69
C GLY A 54 8.50 8.59 3.86
N LYS A 55 9.15 9.48 3.10
CA LYS A 55 10.58 9.81 3.31
C LYS A 55 10.86 10.35 4.71
N ILE A 56 9.97 11.18 5.25
CA ILE A 56 10.08 11.71 6.61
C ILE A 56 9.95 10.57 7.64
N LEU A 57 9.03 9.62 7.41
CA LEU A 57 8.91 8.42 8.23
C LEU A 57 10.18 7.57 8.15
N ASP A 58 10.72 7.34 6.96
CA ASP A 58 11.95 6.57 6.74
C ASP A 58 13.12 7.18 7.52
N ASP A 59 13.27 8.50 7.46
CA ASP A 59 14.31 9.24 8.19
C ASP A 59 14.14 9.08 9.71
N ALA A 60 12.91 9.16 10.21
CA ALA A 60 12.62 8.99 11.63
C ALA A 60 12.93 7.57 12.14
N ILE A 61 12.54 6.53 11.38
CA ILE A 61 12.84 5.13 11.71
C ILE A 61 14.35 4.90 11.68
N ARG A 62 15.03 5.34 10.62
CA ARG A 62 16.49 5.20 10.48
C ARG A 62 17.24 5.90 11.62
N ALA A 63 16.81 7.08 12.02
CA ALA A 63 17.44 7.84 13.11
C ALA A 63 17.22 7.20 14.50
N ARG A 64 16.09 6.52 14.72
CA ARG A 64 15.72 5.98 16.04
C ARG A 64 16.01 4.51 16.24
N GLN A 65 16.15 3.73 15.16
CA GLN A 65 16.38 2.28 15.20
C GLN A 65 15.45 1.57 16.21
N PRO A 66 14.12 1.76 16.12
CA PRO A 66 13.19 1.20 17.08
C PRO A 66 13.21 -0.33 17.02
N LYS A 67 13.15 -0.99 18.18
CA LYS A 67 13.03 -2.46 18.25
C LYS A 67 11.60 -2.96 18.10
N LEU A 68 10.62 -2.09 18.33
CA LEU A 68 9.19 -2.38 18.26
C LEU A 68 8.46 -1.11 17.84
N VAL A 69 7.54 -1.25 16.88
CA VAL A 69 6.71 -0.14 16.37
C VAL A 69 5.25 -0.55 16.47
N LEU A 70 4.40 0.39 16.90
CA LEU A 70 2.94 0.24 16.91
C LEU A 70 2.35 1.16 15.83
N GLU A 71 1.66 0.56 14.86
CA GLU A 71 0.87 1.30 13.86
C GLU A 71 -0.61 1.31 14.27
N LEU A 72 -1.20 2.49 14.38
CA LEU A 72 -2.63 2.67 14.65
C LEU A 72 -3.37 2.96 13.34
N GLY A 73 -3.81 1.88 12.68
CA GLY A 73 -4.52 1.93 11.40
C GLY A 73 -3.62 1.61 10.21
N ALA A 74 -3.69 0.36 9.73
CA ALA A 74 -2.85 -0.13 8.64
C ALA A 74 -3.39 0.21 7.23
N TYR A 75 -4.70 0.43 7.10
CA TYR A 75 -5.41 0.57 5.83
C TYR A 75 -5.04 -0.55 4.83
N CYS A 76 -4.25 -0.25 3.79
CA CYS A 76 -3.76 -1.23 2.81
C CYS A 76 -2.33 -1.73 3.07
N GLY A 77 -1.75 -1.42 4.23
CA GLY A 77 -0.41 -1.86 4.63
C GLY A 77 0.75 -1.02 4.07
N TYR A 78 0.49 0.12 3.44
CA TYR A 78 1.54 0.96 2.82
C TYR A 78 2.63 1.36 3.83
N SER A 79 2.26 1.91 4.98
CA SER A 79 3.21 2.33 6.01
C SER A 79 3.83 1.13 6.72
N ALA A 80 3.08 0.06 6.98
CA ALA A 80 3.64 -1.20 7.49
C ALA A 80 4.75 -1.76 6.60
N THR A 81 4.53 -1.85 5.28
CA THR A 81 5.54 -2.28 4.30
C THR A 81 6.77 -1.37 4.30
N ARG A 82 6.58 -0.09 4.57
CA ARG A 82 7.66 0.89 4.61
C ARG A 82 8.50 0.84 5.90
N ILE A 83 7.87 0.50 7.02
CA ILE A 83 8.52 0.42 8.34
C ILE A 83 9.33 -0.88 8.49
N ALA A 84 8.84 -1.97 7.90
CA ALA A 84 9.34 -3.34 8.12
C ALA A 84 10.57 -3.70 7.27
#